data_AF-B4H649-F1
#
_entry.id   AF-B4H649-F1
#
_cell.length_a   1.000
_cell.length_b   1.000
_cell.length_c   1.000
_cell.angle_alpha   90.00
_cell.angle_beta   90.00
_cell.angle_gamma   90.00
#
_symmetry.space_group_name_H-M   'P 1'
#
loop_
_entity.id
_entity.type
_entity.pdbx_description
1 polymer ?
#
loop_
_entity_poly.entity_id
_entity_poly.type
_entity_poly.pdbx_seq_one_letter_code
_entity_poly.pdbx_strand_id
1 'polypeptide(L)'
;MAAARHFIRTQSHQVPEQNRFALLQPELEINPKHPIIKKLNKLRESDTELAKLITKQLFANAMVGAGLAEDPRVLLTNMNELLTKALDKY
;
A
#
# COMPACT_ATOMS: atom_id res chain seq x y z
N MET A 1 20.54 1.92 10.87
CA MET A 1 19.22 2.33 10.31
C MET A 1 18.44 3.35 11.15
N ALA A 2 18.63 3.46 12.48
CA ALA A 2 17.87 4.43 13.30
C ALA A 2 18.10 5.91 12.92
N ALA A 3 19.34 6.29 12.55
CA ALA A 3 19.67 7.66 12.16
C ALA A 3 19.00 8.10 10.84
N ALA A 4 18.87 7.20 9.86
CA ALA A 4 18.19 7.49 8.59
C ALA A 4 16.68 7.70 8.78
N ARG A 5 16.04 6.86 9.61
CA ARG A 5 14.62 7.04 9.98
C ARG A 5 14.38 8.33 10.74
N HIS A 6 15.28 8.67 11.67
CA HIS A 6 15.20 9.93 12.42
C HIS A 6 15.40 11.15 11.51
N PHE A 7 16.41 11.14 10.64
CA PHE A 7 16.69 12.18 9.67
C PHE A 7 15.48 12.44 8.76
N ILE A 8 14.86 11.37 8.25
CA ILE A 8 13.67 11.49 7.41
C ILE A 8 12.50 12.02 8.20
N ARG A 9 12.26 11.59 9.44
CA ARG A 9 11.19 12.19 10.26
C ARG A 9 11.38 13.71 10.47
N THR A 10 12.62 14.19 10.57
CA THR A 10 12.91 15.62 10.78
C THR A 10 13.01 16.46 9.51
N GLN A 11 13.33 15.86 8.36
CA GLN A 11 13.62 16.55 7.10
C GLN A 11 12.71 16.10 5.93
N SER A 12 11.78 15.16 6.15
CA SER A 12 10.99 14.52 5.07
C SER A 12 10.17 15.48 4.24
N HIS A 13 9.68 16.57 4.85
CA HIS A 13 8.83 17.55 4.16
C HIS A 13 9.60 18.33 3.08
N GLN A 14 10.93 18.34 3.11
CA GLN A 14 11.77 19.02 2.12
C GLN A 14 12.31 18.08 1.05
N VAL A 15 12.16 16.76 1.21
CA VAL A 15 12.68 15.76 0.28
C VAL A 15 11.54 15.28 -0.61
N PRO A 16 11.62 15.45 -1.94
CA PRO A 16 10.61 14.94 -2.87
C PRO A 16 10.34 13.45 -2.66
N GLU A 17 9.09 13.01 -2.78
CA GLU A 17 8.62 11.65 -2.47
C GLU A 17 9.50 10.55 -3.11
N GLN A 18 9.85 10.70 -4.39
CA GLN A 18 10.74 9.79 -5.11
C GLN A 18 12.13 9.64 -4.47
N ASN A 19 12.68 10.73 -3.92
CA ASN A 19 13.96 10.69 -3.21
C ASN A 19 13.82 10.04 -1.83
N ARG A 20 12.63 10.12 -1.20
CA ARG A 20 12.36 9.46 0.09
C ARG A 20 12.44 7.94 -0.04
N PHE A 21 11.89 7.36 -1.11
CA PHE A 21 11.98 5.92 -1.38
C PHE A 21 13.40 5.45 -1.65
N ALA A 22 14.17 6.21 -2.43
CA ALA A 22 15.58 5.90 -2.71
C ALA A 22 16.44 5.91 -1.43
N LEU A 23 16.14 6.81 -0.49
CA LEU A 23 16.85 6.93 0.79
C LEU A 23 16.42 5.88 1.82
N LEU A 24 15.13 5.56 1.89
CA LEU A 24 14.58 4.62 2.88
C LEU A 24 14.73 3.16 2.47
N GLN A 25 14.73 2.89 1.16
CA GLN A 25 14.67 1.55 0.59
C GLN A 25 13.64 0.66 1.32
N PRO A 26 12.37 1.07 1.38
CA PRO A 26 11.37 0.33 2.15
C PRO A 26 11.06 -1.00 1.49
N GLU A 27 11.03 -2.05 2.31
CA GLU A 27 10.62 -3.39 1.88
C GLU A 27 9.16 -3.64 2.25
N LEU A 28 8.38 -4.13 1.28
CA LEU A 28 7.01 -4.56 1.53
C LEU A 28 7.01 -6.02 2.00
N GLU A 29 6.88 -6.22 3.29
CA GLU A 29 6.72 -7.55 3.86
C GLU A 29 5.27 -8.03 3.77
N ILE A 30 5.08 -9.28 3.38
CA ILE A 30 3.76 -9.92 3.24
C ILE A 30 3.72 -11.13 4.16
N ASN A 31 2.61 -11.32 4.89
CA ASN A 31 2.34 -12.53 5.65
C ASN A 31 1.60 -13.58 4.79
N PRO A 32 2.26 -14.66 4.34
CA PRO A 32 1.63 -15.66 3.47
C PRO A 32 0.54 -16.49 4.18
N LYS A 33 0.54 -16.51 5.51
CA LYS A 33 -0.46 -17.22 6.30
C LYS A 33 -1.79 -16.46 6.39
N HIS A 34 -1.79 -15.15 6.11
CA HIS A 34 -2.96 -14.30 6.25
C HIS A 34 -4.07 -14.69 5.25
N PRO A 35 -5.35 -14.78 5.68
CA PRO A 35 -6.45 -15.19 4.81
C PRO A 35 -6.60 -14.35 3.53
N ILE A 36 -6.37 -13.04 3.61
CA ILE A 36 -6.42 -12.15 2.44
C ILE A 36 -5.35 -12.53 1.42
N ILE A 37 -4.11 -12.78 1.85
CA ILE A 37 -2.99 -13.10 0.95
C ILE A 37 -3.22 -14.45 0.27
N LYS A 38 -3.74 -15.44 1.01
CA LYS A 38 -4.11 -16.74 0.44
C LYS A 38 -5.20 -16.62 -0.64
N LYS A 39 -6.23 -15.79 -0.40
CA LYS A 39 -7.29 -15.53 -1.39
C LYS A 39 -6.78 -14.72 -2.57
N LEU A 40 -5.91 -13.74 -2.32
CA LEU A 40 -5.29 -12.91 -3.34
C LEU A 40 -4.46 -13.74 -4.33
N ASN A 41 -3.72 -14.75 -3.84
CA ASN A 41 -2.97 -15.66 -4.70
C ASN A 41 -3.87 -16.40 -5.71
N LYS A 42 -5.08 -16.77 -5.31
CA LYS A 42 -6.08 -17.38 -6.21
C LYS A 42 -6.69 -16.34 -7.15
N LEU A 43 -7.06 -15.17 -6.62
CA LEU A 43 -7.68 -14.09 -7.40
C LEU A 43 -6.79 -13.59 -8.54
N ARG A 44 -5.46 -13.64 -8.38
CA ARG A 44 -4.52 -13.27 -9.46
C ARG A 44 -4.86 -13.94 -10.79
N GLU A 45 -5.32 -15.19 -10.75
CA GLU A 45 -5.64 -16.02 -11.92
C GLU A 45 -7.11 -15.93 -12.33
N SER A 46 -8.03 -15.85 -11.37
CA SER A 46 -9.48 -15.89 -11.64
C SER A 46 -10.12 -14.52 -11.88
N ASP A 47 -9.60 -13.46 -11.25
CA ASP A 47 -10.10 -12.08 -11.35
C ASP A 47 -8.93 -11.11 -11.11
N THR A 48 -8.14 -10.93 -12.17
CA THR A 48 -6.93 -10.09 -12.14
C THR A 48 -7.23 -8.63 -11.81
N GLU A 49 -8.43 -8.13 -12.15
CA GLU A 49 -8.82 -6.76 -11.87
C GLU A 49 -9.04 -6.55 -10.37
N LEU A 50 -9.85 -7.41 -9.74
CA LEU A 50 -10.08 -7.36 -8.30
C LEU A 50 -8.78 -7.60 -7.52
N ALA A 51 -7.92 -8.52 -7.99
CA ALA A 51 -6.62 -8.77 -7.38
C ALA A 51 -5.73 -7.51 -7.39
N LYS A 52 -5.73 -6.74 -8.48
CA LYS A 52 -4.98 -5.48 -8.57
C LYS A 52 -5.50 -4.44 -7.57
N LEU A 53 -6.82 -4.26 -7.46
CA LEU A 53 -7.44 -3.32 -6.52
C LEU A 53 -7.09 -3.67 -5.06
N ILE A 54 -7.23 -4.95 -4.68
CA ILE A 54 -6.88 -5.42 -3.33
C ILE A 54 -5.39 -5.19 -3.04
N THR A 55 -4.51 -5.50 -4.00
CA THR A 55 -3.06 -5.33 -3.82
C THR A 55 -2.69 -3.86 -3.63
N LYS A 56 -3.26 -2.96 -4.45
CA LYS A 56 -3.09 -1.50 -4.30
C LYS A 56 -3.54 -1.03 -2.92
N GLN A 57 -4.69 -1.48 -2.45
CA GLN A 57 -5.20 -1.11 -1.13
C GLN A 57 -4.32 -1.62 0.01
N LEU A 58 -3.85 -2.87 -0.06
CA LEU A 58 -2.92 -3.43 0.94
C LEU A 58 -1.60 -2.66 0.99
N PHE A 59 -1.05 -2.30 -0.18
CA PHE A 59 0.16 -1.48 -0.27
C PHE A 59 -0.07 -0.09 0.34
N ALA A 60 -1.18 0.57 -0.01
CA ALA A 60 -1.52 1.87 0.55
C ALA A 60 -1.69 1.83 2.08
N ASN A 61 -2.32 0.78 2.62
CA ASN A 61 -2.43 0.56 4.07
C ASN A 61 -1.05 0.38 4.72
N ALA A 62 -0.14 -0.37 4.09
CA ALA A 62 1.22 -0.55 4.59
C ALA A 62 1.99 0.78 4.59
N MET A 63 1.85 1.58 3.54
CA MET A 63 2.44 2.91 3.42
C MET A 63 1.97 3.86 4.52
N VAL A 64 0.66 3.87 4.82
CA VAL A 64 0.09 4.64 5.95
C VAL A 64 0.62 4.12 7.28
N GLY A 65 0.58 2.80 7.50
CA GLY A 65 1.07 2.19 8.74
C GLY A 65 2.56 2.44 8.99
N ALA A 66 3.35 2.58 7.93
CA ALA A 66 4.77 2.92 7.98
C ALA A 66 5.05 4.43 8.11
N GLY A 67 4.03 5.29 8.06
CA GLY A 67 4.18 6.75 8.06
C GLY A 67 4.85 7.30 6.79
N LEU A 68 4.71 6.58 5.68
CA LEU A 68 5.31 6.91 4.38
C LEU A 68 4.30 7.48 3.37
N ALA A 69 3.01 7.47 3.67
CA ALA A 69 1.99 8.08 2.82
C ALA A 69 1.94 9.62 3.00
N GLU A 70 2.06 10.38 1.91
CA GLU A 70 1.93 11.85 1.92
C GLU A 70 0.47 12.32 1.84
N ASP A 71 -0.32 11.76 0.91
CA ASP A 71 -1.75 12.09 0.79
C ASP A 71 -2.64 10.87 1.10
N PRO A 72 -3.27 10.82 2.30
CA PRO A 72 -4.17 9.73 2.66
C PRO A 72 -5.48 9.73 1.83
N ARG A 73 -5.79 10.79 1.06
CA ARG A 73 -6.98 10.80 0.19
C ARG A 73 -6.88 9.78 -0.93
N VAL A 74 -5.67 9.43 -1.37
CA VAL A 74 -5.44 8.37 -2.36
C VAL A 74 -5.92 7.01 -1.85
N LEU A 75 -5.87 6.75 -0.54
CA LEU A 75 -6.49 5.54 0.04
C LEU A 75 -8.00 5.53 -0.18
N LEU A 76 -8.67 6.66 -0.03
CA LEU A 76 -10.12 6.74 -0.15
C LEU A 76 -10.57 6.42 -1.57
N THR A 77 -9.85 6.93 -2.58
CA THR A 77 -10.13 6.62 -3.98
C THR A 77 -10.00 5.12 -4.26
N ASN A 78 -8.87 4.51 -3.87
CA ASN A 78 -8.66 3.06 -4.05
C ASN A 78 -9.70 2.21 -3.32
N MET A 79 -10.08 2.64 -2.10
CA MET A 79 -11.09 1.95 -1.31
C MET A 79 -12.47 2.04 -1.97
N ASN A 80 -12.85 3.22 -2.46
CA ASN A 80 -14.13 3.43 -3.14
C ASN A 80 -14.22 2.56 -4.41
N GLU A 81 -13.17 2.53 -5.23
CA GLU A 81 -13.10 1.65 -6.42
C GLU A 81 -13.24 0.16 -6.03
N LEU A 82 -12.54 -0.27 -4.98
CA LEU A 82 -12.62 -1.64 -4.48
C LEU A 82 -14.04 -1.98 -3.97
N LEU A 83 -14.68 -1.07 -3.25
CA LEU A 83 -16.05 -1.24 -2.74
C LEU A 83 -17.05 -1.30 -3.89
N THR A 84 -16.94 -0.42 -4.90
CA THR A 84 -17.77 -0.47 -6.10
C THR A 84 -17.64 -1.83 -6.78
N LYS A 85 -16.42 -2.28 -7.08
CA LYS A 85 -16.19 -3.60 -7.71
C LYS A 85 -16.73 -4.77 -6.86
N ALA A 86 -16.63 -4.66 -5.53
CA ALA A 86 -17.15 -5.68 -4.63
C ALA A 86 -18.68 -5.74 -4.63
N LEU A 87 -19.35 -4.63 -4.95
CA LEU A 87 -20.80 -4.50 -5.00
C LEU A 87 -21.40 -4.81 -6.39
N ASP A 88 -20.62 -4.76 -7.48
CA ASP A 88 -21.10 -5.05 -8.86
C ASP A 88 -21.84 -6.39 -9.04
N LYS A 89 -21.63 -7.34 -8.12
CA LYS A 89 -22.23 -8.68 -8.15
C LYS A 89 -23.58 -8.79 -7.41
N TYR A 90 -24.07 -7.70 -6.83
CA TYR A 90 -25.34 -7.60 -6.12
C TYR A 90 -26.28 -6.64 -6.84
#